data_AF-A0A0F6SGH6-F1
#
_entry.id   AF-A0A0F6SGH6-F1
#
_cell.length_a   1.000
_cell.length_b   1.000
_cell.length_c   1.000
_cell.angle_alpha   90.00
_cell.angle_beta   90.00
_cell.angle_gamma   90.00
#
_symmetry.space_group_name_H-M   'P 1'
#
loop_
_entity.id
_entity.type
_entity.pdbx_description
1 polymer ?
#
loop_
_entity_poly.entity_id
_entity_poly.type
_entity_poly.pdbx_seq_one_letter_code
_entity_poly.pdbx_strand_id
1 'polypeptide(L)'
;MRTFALASSILLALAGCAPTSAELDAALPVDAARIDASMPDSALVDTGTRDAAESDAAIASDAGPTILTLTGHDFGVGPEVFLYHSMREGTDGAELTSLDPEIGAYAGSIAGMTAGGVGWPRYVTHAGRRVMEMRSPDGADQNMRGVVMRFDATPSFFISYRVTIPPDAHFPGAAAPRTPGARSNWKIAWFNQGGVGSGAGSDLVVPTAVSGGLHLIGNQSAHTWWGPGIAMVWDWDDWNVVTCSHIAEGDPRSEPGDVVFAITTPRTGTTVRSWRDTLIREDTPVAGFDRLYFPAWIGNDDDTHEGTQAYFADLYLALGEHAQARVELCDAPEWDACRHRFVVPPLEWTEDTIRVAPHPSELAASTHWFVTTATGERYAGALADL
;
A
#
# COMPACT_ATOMS: atom_id res chain seq x y z
N MET A 1 -54.53 27.56 26.74
CA MET A 1 -54.45 28.10 25.36
C MET A 1 -53.03 28.57 25.10
N ARG A 2 -52.20 27.73 24.49
CA ARG A 2 -50.91 28.11 23.89
C ARG A 2 -50.72 27.29 22.62
N THR A 3 -50.28 28.00 21.60
CA THR A 3 -50.32 27.68 20.18
C THR A 3 -49.17 26.76 19.77
N PHE A 4 -49.44 25.82 18.88
CA PHE A 4 -48.46 24.97 18.20
C PHE A 4 -47.68 25.76 17.14
N ALA A 5 -46.37 25.57 17.06
CA ALA A 5 -45.55 25.90 15.89
C ALA A 5 -44.81 24.64 15.44
N LEU A 6 -45.15 24.14 14.25
CA LEU A 6 -44.42 23.13 13.50
C LEU A 6 -43.18 23.79 12.89
N ALA A 7 -42.00 23.20 13.06
CA ALA A 7 -40.84 23.48 12.24
C ALA A 7 -40.57 22.29 11.32
N SER A 8 -40.72 22.52 10.01
CA SER A 8 -40.42 21.57 8.94
C SER A 8 -38.91 21.38 8.78
N SER A 9 -38.46 20.13 8.78
CA SER A 9 -37.10 19.74 8.39
C SER A 9 -37.01 19.68 6.86
N ILE A 10 -36.13 20.49 6.28
CA ILE A 10 -35.74 20.41 4.87
C ILE A 10 -34.65 19.34 4.76
N LEU A 11 -34.97 18.23 4.11
CA LEU A 11 -34.02 17.22 3.68
C LEU A 11 -33.44 17.68 2.33
N LEU A 12 -32.21 18.20 2.32
CA LEU A 12 -31.51 18.53 1.08
C LEU A 12 -30.86 17.25 0.55
N ALA A 13 -31.49 16.62 -0.45
CA ALA A 13 -30.89 15.53 -1.20
C ALA A 13 -29.85 16.12 -2.17
N LEU A 14 -28.56 16.00 -1.83
CA LEU A 14 -27.47 16.20 -2.79
C LEU A 14 -27.39 14.94 -3.68
N ALA A 15 -28.11 14.96 -4.79
CA ALA A 15 -27.87 14.06 -5.91
C ALA A 15 -26.54 14.46 -6.57
N GLY A 16 -25.43 13.92 -6.07
CA GLY A 16 -24.15 13.98 -6.77
C GLY A 16 -24.22 13.06 -7.99
N CYS A 17 -24.02 13.62 -9.18
CA CYS A 17 -23.80 12.84 -10.40
C CYS A 17 -22.69 11.83 -10.15
N ALA A 18 -23.00 10.55 -10.31
CA ALA A 18 -21.97 9.54 -10.50
C ALA A 18 -21.24 9.83 -11.83
N PRO A 19 -19.91 9.81 -11.87
CA PRO A 19 -19.16 9.97 -13.10
C PRO A 19 -19.50 8.84 -14.08
N THR A 20 -19.57 9.16 -15.37
CA THR A 20 -19.77 8.17 -16.44
C THR A 20 -18.48 7.39 -16.72
N SER A 21 -18.57 6.14 -17.18
CA SER A 21 -17.39 5.28 -17.49
C SER A 21 -16.33 5.96 -18.37
N ALA A 22 -16.75 6.85 -19.27
CA ALA A 22 -15.86 7.62 -20.14
C ALA A 22 -14.88 8.58 -19.40
N GLU A 23 -15.15 8.95 -18.14
CA GLU A 23 -14.22 9.76 -17.33
C GLU A 23 -13.13 8.92 -16.65
N LEU A 24 -13.28 7.59 -16.60
CA LEU A 24 -12.25 6.66 -16.11
C LEU A 24 -11.33 6.15 -17.23
N ASP A 25 -11.75 6.26 -18.50
CA ASP A 25 -11.13 5.66 -19.69
C ASP A 25 -10.04 6.53 -20.36
N ALA A 26 -9.51 7.56 -19.69
CA ALA A 26 -8.37 8.31 -20.24
C ALA A 26 -7.10 7.46 -20.15
N ALA A 27 -6.94 6.55 -21.10
CA ALA A 27 -5.71 5.79 -21.31
C ALA A 27 -4.54 6.77 -21.44
N LEU A 28 -3.51 6.57 -20.61
CA LEU A 28 -2.24 7.24 -20.80
C LEU A 28 -1.77 6.95 -22.25
N PRO A 29 -1.41 7.95 -23.05
CA PRO A 29 -0.79 7.70 -24.35
C PRO A 29 0.57 7.03 -24.10
N VAL A 30 0.59 5.70 -24.20
CA VAL A 30 1.82 4.92 -24.04
C VAL A 30 2.57 4.97 -25.37
N ASP A 31 3.59 5.83 -25.45
CA ASP A 31 4.60 5.70 -26.49
C ASP A 31 5.53 4.54 -26.13
N ALA A 32 5.21 3.35 -26.64
CA ALA A 32 5.97 2.12 -26.39
C ALA A 32 7.44 2.19 -26.83
N ALA A 33 7.85 3.24 -27.56
CA ALA A 33 9.23 3.47 -27.97
C ALA A 33 10.16 4.03 -26.87
N ARG A 34 9.63 4.33 -25.67
CA ARG A 34 10.39 4.95 -24.57
C ARG A 34 10.86 4.00 -23.45
N ILE A 35 10.75 2.68 -23.64
CA ILE A 35 11.33 1.71 -22.71
C ILE A 35 12.85 1.66 -22.96
N ASP A 36 13.57 2.64 -22.41
CA ASP A 36 15.01 2.55 -22.26
C ASP A 36 15.31 1.55 -21.14
N ALA A 37 15.71 0.34 -21.54
CA ALA A 37 16.11 -0.74 -20.63
C ALA A 37 17.50 -0.49 -19.99
N SER A 38 18.16 0.63 -20.29
CA SER A 38 19.33 1.06 -19.52
C SER A 38 18.84 1.82 -18.29
N MET A 39 18.78 1.14 -17.14
CA MET A 39 18.69 1.85 -15.87
C MET A 39 19.96 2.71 -15.76
N PRO A 40 19.90 4.05 -15.84
CA PRO A 40 21.04 4.83 -15.44
C PRO A 40 21.28 4.50 -13.97
N ASP A 41 22.55 4.21 -13.67
CA ASP A 41 23.10 4.00 -12.35
C ASP A 41 23.01 5.33 -11.57
N SER A 42 21.79 5.81 -11.34
CA SER A 42 21.54 6.97 -10.51
C SER A 42 21.70 6.47 -9.08
N ALA A 43 22.77 6.95 -8.44
CA ALA A 43 23.13 6.73 -7.06
C ALA A 43 21.98 6.15 -6.24
N LEU A 44 22.09 4.85 -5.92
CA LEU A 44 21.51 4.36 -4.68
C LEU A 44 21.91 5.39 -3.63
N VAL A 45 20.93 6.11 -3.08
CA VAL A 45 21.19 6.84 -1.85
C VAL A 45 21.58 5.72 -0.90
N ASP A 46 22.86 5.66 -0.56
CA ASP A 46 23.35 4.77 0.47
C ASP A 46 22.60 5.19 1.74
N THR A 47 21.47 4.53 2.01
CA THR A 47 20.72 4.70 3.26
C THR A 47 21.47 3.97 4.37
N GLY A 48 22.80 4.09 4.38
CA GLY A 48 23.74 3.11 4.90
C GLY A 48 23.23 2.47 6.16
N THR A 49 23.06 1.15 6.11
CA THR A 49 22.76 0.38 7.30
C THR A 49 23.93 0.63 8.25
N ARG A 50 23.70 1.41 9.31
CA ARG A 50 24.69 1.50 10.37
C ARG A 50 24.59 0.18 11.12
N ASP A 51 25.72 -0.52 11.22
CA ASP A 51 25.87 -1.55 12.25
C ASP A 51 25.56 -0.85 13.57
N ALA A 52 24.39 -1.15 14.14
CA ALA A 52 23.96 -0.54 15.37
C ALA A 52 25.04 -0.83 16.41
N ALA A 53 25.61 0.23 16.99
CA ALA A 53 26.37 0.08 18.22
C ALA A 53 25.37 -0.46 19.27
N GLU A 54 25.41 -1.77 19.52
CA GLU A 54 24.68 -2.48 20.58
C GLU A 54 23.16 -2.21 20.60
N SER A 55 22.41 -2.77 19.65
CA SER A 55 20.96 -2.88 19.77
C SER A 55 20.56 -4.32 20.05
N ASP A 56 19.95 -4.56 21.20
CA ASP A 56 19.47 -5.87 21.65
C ASP A 56 17.94 -5.96 21.51
N ALA A 57 17.44 -7.15 21.18
CA ALA A 57 16.03 -7.48 21.26
C ALA A 57 15.78 -8.45 22.41
N ALA A 58 14.83 -8.12 23.27
CA ALA A 58 14.33 -9.00 24.32
C ALA A 58 12.91 -9.46 23.98
N ILE A 59 12.67 -10.77 24.13
CA ILE A 59 11.36 -11.38 23.87
C ILE A 59 10.73 -11.70 25.22
N ALA A 60 9.55 -11.13 25.46
CA ALA A 60 8.74 -11.46 26.63
C ALA A 60 7.47 -12.18 26.16
N SER A 61 7.30 -13.44 26.57
CA SER A 61 6.06 -14.19 26.40
C SER A 61 5.42 -14.46 27.76
N ASP A 62 4.46 -13.63 28.16
CA ASP A 62 3.47 -14.04 29.16
C ASP A 62 2.26 -14.66 28.45
N ALA A 63 1.22 -15.09 29.16
CA ALA A 63 0.03 -15.79 28.63
C ALA A 63 -0.86 -14.98 27.65
N GLY A 64 -0.28 -14.10 26.83
CA GLY A 64 -0.89 -13.26 25.81
C GLY A 64 -0.04 -13.19 24.53
N PRO A 65 -0.20 -12.16 23.67
CA PRO A 65 0.62 -12.02 22.47
C PRO A 65 2.10 -11.86 22.86
N THR A 66 2.99 -12.49 22.09
CA THR A 66 4.44 -12.32 22.26
C THR A 66 4.79 -10.87 22.03
N ILE A 67 5.39 -10.23 23.04
CA ILE A 67 5.88 -8.85 22.93
C ILE A 67 7.37 -8.90 22.65
N LEU A 68 7.75 -8.28 21.54
CA LEU A 68 9.15 -8.03 21.19
C LEU A 68 9.49 -6.60 21.63
N THR A 69 10.48 -6.49 22.52
CA THR A 69 11.02 -5.21 22.97
C THR A 69 12.38 -5.01 22.31
N LEU A 70 12.46 -4.02 21.43
CA LEU A 70 13.69 -3.59 20.76
C LEU A 70 14.31 -2.48 21.60
N THR A 71 15.59 -2.63 21.94
CA THR A 71 16.34 -1.63 22.71
C THR A 71 17.50 -1.08 21.89
N GLY A 72 17.72 0.23 21.98
CA GLY A 72 18.76 0.92 21.24
C GLY A 72 18.85 2.38 21.67
N HIS A 73 19.29 3.24 20.77
CA HIS A 73 19.37 4.69 20.98
C HIS A 73 19.04 5.40 19.67
N ASP A 74 18.65 6.66 19.77
CA ASP A 74 18.34 7.55 18.64
C ASP A 74 17.21 7.04 17.71
N PHE A 75 16.27 6.24 18.23
CA PHE A 75 15.10 5.82 17.45
C PHE A 75 14.14 6.98 17.11
N GLY A 76 14.27 8.11 17.82
CA GLY A 76 13.48 9.31 17.58
C GLY A 76 11.99 9.11 17.87
N VAL A 77 11.14 9.72 17.03
CA VAL A 77 9.67 9.65 17.15
C VAL A 77 9.11 8.61 16.19
N GLY A 78 8.20 7.78 16.69
CA GLY A 78 7.53 6.74 15.92
C GLY A 78 6.49 7.27 14.92
N PRO A 79 5.96 6.37 14.07
CA PRO A 79 4.98 6.73 13.04
C PRO A 79 3.62 7.08 13.62
N GLU A 80 2.91 7.98 12.94
CA GLU A 80 1.47 8.10 13.06
C GLU A 80 0.80 7.07 12.14
N VAL A 81 0.48 5.90 12.71
CA VAL A 81 -0.21 4.83 11.98
C VAL A 81 -1.68 5.20 11.83
N PHE A 82 -2.04 5.67 10.62
CA PHE A 82 -3.42 6.00 10.28
C PHE A 82 -4.29 4.74 10.25
N LEU A 83 -3.75 3.64 9.70
CA LEU A 83 -4.46 2.38 9.60
C LEU A 83 -3.50 1.19 9.54
N TYR A 84 -3.80 0.14 10.32
CA TYR A 84 -3.30 -1.20 10.07
C TYR A 84 -4.46 -2.21 10.06
N HIS A 85 -4.55 -3.02 9.01
CA HIS A 85 -5.55 -4.08 8.89
C HIS A 85 -4.92 -5.38 8.34
N SER A 86 -4.70 -6.38 9.21
CA SER A 86 -4.12 -7.68 8.87
C SER A 86 -5.06 -8.58 8.05
N MET A 87 -6.35 -8.31 8.12
CA MET A 87 -7.47 -9.11 7.57
C MET A 87 -7.77 -10.39 8.36
N ARG A 88 -6.95 -10.76 9.35
CA ARG A 88 -6.99 -12.07 10.04
C ARG A 88 -8.28 -12.35 10.80
N GLU A 89 -8.91 -11.32 11.34
CA GLU A 89 -10.14 -11.43 12.14
C GLU A 89 -11.44 -11.44 11.29
N GLY A 90 -11.31 -11.35 9.96
CA GLY A 90 -12.45 -11.39 9.05
C GLY A 90 -13.17 -12.75 9.05
N THR A 91 -14.46 -12.75 8.69
CA THR A 91 -15.25 -13.99 8.51
C THR A 91 -15.27 -14.39 7.04
N ASP A 92 -14.98 -15.66 6.72
CA ASP A 92 -14.98 -16.16 5.34
C ASP A 92 -16.28 -15.85 4.59
N GLY A 93 -16.16 -15.32 3.37
CA GLY A 93 -17.28 -14.92 2.52
C GLY A 93 -17.99 -13.63 2.94
N ALA A 94 -17.69 -13.07 4.13
CA ALA A 94 -18.28 -11.82 4.57
C ALA A 94 -17.76 -10.64 3.76
N GLU A 95 -18.66 -9.71 3.48
CA GLU A 95 -18.33 -8.44 2.84
C GLU A 95 -17.62 -7.51 3.83
N LEU A 96 -16.58 -6.83 3.37
CA LEU A 96 -15.83 -5.82 4.08
C LEU A 96 -16.62 -4.50 4.07
N THR A 97 -17.77 -4.47 4.75
CA THR A 97 -18.66 -3.30 4.79
C THR A 97 -18.15 -2.17 5.68
N SER A 98 -17.21 -2.51 6.57
CA SER A 98 -16.33 -1.65 7.34
C SER A 98 -14.95 -2.29 7.28
N LEU A 99 -13.90 -1.48 7.22
CA LEU A 99 -12.56 -1.92 7.54
C LEU A 99 -12.48 -1.62 9.05
N ASP A 100 -12.39 -2.64 9.89
CA ASP A 100 -12.30 -2.48 11.34
C ASP A 100 -10.82 -2.70 11.71
N PRO A 101 -9.95 -1.68 11.50
CA PRO A 101 -8.52 -1.88 11.60
C PRO A 101 -8.10 -2.24 13.02
N GLU A 102 -7.02 -3.01 13.16
CA GLU A 102 -6.46 -3.29 14.48
C GLU A 102 -5.82 -2.03 15.09
N ILE A 103 -5.36 -1.10 14.26
CA ILE A 103 -4.82 0.20 14.68
C ILE A 103 -5.37 1.32 13.81
N GLY A 104 -5.69 2.43 14.47
CA GLY A 104 -6.20 3.64 13.84
C GLY A 104 -7.72 3.61 13.67
N ALA A 105 -8.21 4.61 12.97
CA ALA A 105 -9.61 4.73 12.58
C ALA A 105 -9.67 5.60 11.33
N TYR A 106 -10.54 5.27 10.38
CA TYR A 106 -10.78 6.14 9.24
C TYR A 106 -12.25 6.51 9.19
N ALA A 107 -12.54 7.78 8.92
CA ALA A 107 -13.89 8.30 8.82
C ALA A 107 -14.49 8.11 7.40
N GLY A 108 -13.90 7.23 6.60
CA GLY A 108 -14.20 7.13 5.17
C GLY A 108 -15.49 6.39 4.87
N SER A 109 -16.23 6.89 3.89
CA SER A 109 -17.23 6.08 3.20
C SER A 109 -16.49 5.04 2.38
N ILE A 110 -16.64 3.76 2.72
CA ILE A 110 -16.36 2.73 1.72
C ILE A 110 -17.46 2.88 0.67
N ALA A 111 -17.12 3.56 -0.41
CA ALA A 111 -17.89 3.46 -1.64
C ALA A 111 -17.22 2.32 -2.41
N GLY A 112 -17.96 1.26 -2.72
CA GLY A 112 -17.49 0.28 -3.69
C GLY A 112 -17.12 1.05 -4.96
N MET A 113 -15.83 1.14 -5.26
CA MET A 113 -15.37 1.78 -6.48
C MET A 113 -15.91 0.98 -7.64
N THR A 114 -16.71 1.60 -8.50
CA THR A 114 -16.88 1.04 -9.82
C THR A 114 -17.05 2.09 -10.90
N ALA A 115 -16.25 1.93 -11.95
CA ALA A 115 -16.82 1.91 -13.28
C ALA A 115 -17.65 0.61 -13.39
N GLY A 116 -18.98 0.64 -13.19
CA GLY A 116 -19.86 -0.48 -13.59
C GLY A 116 -20.58 -1.40 -12.58
N GLY A 117 -20.45 -1.33 -11.24
CA GLY A 117 -21.24 -2.22 -10.35
C GLY A 117 -20.81 -2.38 -8.89
N VAL A 118 -21.77 -2.15 -7.98
CA VAL A 118 -21.61 -2.17 -6.52
C VAL A 118 -21.12 -3.52 -5.98
N GLY A 119 -19.92 -3.58 -5.41
CA GLY A 119 -19.44 -4.74 -4.67
C GLY A 119 -18.41 -4.38 -3.61
N TRP A 120 -18.66 -4.83 -2.38
CA TRP A 120 -17.71 -4.75 -1.28
C TRP A 120 -16.63 -5.81 -1.42
N PRO A 121 -15.35 -5.54 -1.06
CA PRO A 121 -14.35 -6.59 -0.96
C PRO A 121 -14.85 -7.69 -0.03
N ARG A 122 -14.37 -8.92 -0.21
CA ARG A 122 -14.77 -10.03 0.66
C ARG A 122 -13.57 -10.57 1.40
N TYR A 123 -13.79 -11.02 2.62
CA TYR A 123 -12.83 -11.89 3.27
C TYR A 123 -12.92 -13.28 2.64
N VAL A 124 -11.78 -13.87 2.27
CA VAL A 124 -11.69 -15.26 1.83
C VAL A 124 -10.59 -16.00 2.59
N THR A 125 -10.67 -17.33 2.65
CA THR A 125 -9.59 -18.17 3.17
C THR A 125 -8.56 -18.40 2.07
N HIS A 126 -7.32 -17.98 2.27
CA HIS A 126 -6.21 -18.35 1.40
C HIS A 126 -4.99 -18.79 2.22
N ALA A 127 -4.43 -19.95 1.89
CA ALA A 127 -3.27 -20.53 2.60
C ALA A 127 -3.41 -20.53 4.14
N GLY A 128 -4.62 -20.84 4.64
CA GLY A 128 -4.90 -20.89 6.08
C GLY A 128 -5.04 -19.54 6.79
N ARG A 129 -4.97 -18.40 6.07
CA ARG A 129 -5.23 -17.06 6.61
C ARG A 129 -6.45 -16.41 5.95
N ARG A 130 -7.03 -15.45 6.65
CA ARG A 130 -7.99 -14.50 6.05
C ARG A 130 -7.25 -13.47 5.22
N VAL A 131 -7.83 -13.15 4.08
CA VAL A 131 -7.32 -12.16 3.11
C VAL A 131 -8.49 -11.40 2.51
N MET A 132 -8.21 -10.22 1.96
CA MET A 132 -9.18 -9.45 1.18
C MET A 132 -9.13 -9.86 -0.29
N GLU A 133 -10.26 -10.27 -0.83
CA GLU A 133 -10.45 -10.57 -2.25
C GLU A 133 -10.90 -9.31 -3.01
N MET A 134 -10.14 -8.96 -4.05
CA MET A 134 -10.43 -7.81 -4.94
C MET A 134 -11.54 -8.10 -5.94
N ARG A 135 -11.75 -9.35 -6.32
CA ARG A 135 -12.72 -9.77 -7.33
C ARG A 135 -13.12 -11.21 -7.10
N SER A 136 -14.43 -11.48 -7.20
CA SER A 136 -14.93 -12.85 -7.15
C SER A 136 -14.77 -13.56 -8.51
N PRO A 137 -14.38 -14.84 -8.53
CA PRO A 137 -14.28 -15.64 -9.77
C PRO A 137 -15.56 -15.69 -10.59
N ASP A 138 -16.72 -15.59 -9.93
CA ASP A 138 -18.02 -15.93 -10.53
C ASP A 138 -18.68 -14.75 -11.27
N GLY A 139 -18.03 -13.58 -11.29
CA GLY A 139 -18.56 -12.37 -11.90
C GLY A 139 -18.07 -12.15 -13.34
N ALA A 140 -19.00 -12.08 -14.29
CA ALA A 140 -18.74 -11.65 -15.67
C ALA A 140 -18.41 -10.15 -15.79
N ASP A 141 -18.70 -9.36 -14.75
CA ASP A 141 -18.58 -7.90 -14.80
C ASP A 141 -17.17 -7.40 -14.45
N GLN A 142 -16.82 -6.20 -14.92
CA GLN A 142 -15.59 -5.46 -14.58
C GLN A 142 -15.54 -5.01 -13.09
N ASN A 143 -16.41 -5.54 -12.23
CA ASN A 143 -16.64 -5.05 -10.88
C ASN A 143 -15.50 -5.45 -9.94
N MET A 144 -14.42 -4.68 -10.00
CA MET A 144 -13.42 -4.63 -8.94
C MET A 144 -14.10 -4.20 -7.64
N ARG A 145 -13.63 -4.77 -6.53
CA ARG A 145 -14.04 -4.44 -5.18
C ARG A 145 -12.86 -3.78 -4.46
N GLY A 146 -13.06 -2.56 -4.00
CA GLY A 146 -12.06 -1.79 -3.27
C GLY A 146 -12.68 -0.91 -2.21
N VAL A 147 -11.84 -0.38 -1.34
CA VAL A 147 -12.21 0.62 -0.33
C VAL A 147 -11.60 1.98 -0.64
N VAL A 148 -12.27 3.04 -0.18
CA VAL A 148 -11.75 4.41 -0.21
C VAL A 148 -11.52 4.86 1.22
N MET A 149 -10.27 5.08 1.57
CA MET A 149 -9.87 5.66 2.85
C MET A 149 -9.65 7.15 2.65
N ARG A 150 -10.33 8.00 3.43
CA ARG A 150 -10.15 9.46 3.42
C ARG A 150 -9.44 9.90 4.70
N PHE A 151 -8.56 10.87 4.57
CA PHE A 151 -7.78 11.44 5.65
C PHE A 151 -7.52 12.94 5.40
N ASP A 152 -7.04 13.62 6.43
CA ASP A 152 -6.57 15.00 6.27
C ASP A 152 -5.40 15.04 5.30
N ALA A 153 -5.42 16.01 4.40
CA ALA A 153 -4.48 16.04 3.31
C ALA A 153 -3.03 16.09 3.82
N THR A 154 -2.20 15.18 3.31
CA THR A 154 -0.80 15.05 3.72
C THR A 154 0.09 14.79 2.52
N PRO A 155 1.27 15.41 2.44
CA PRO A 155 2.24 15.09 1.41
C PRO A 155 3.10 13.89 1.78
N SER A 156 3.20 13.55 3.07
CA SER A 156 4.09 12.51 3.56
C SER A 156 3.30 11.26 3.96
N PHE A 157 3.72 10.11 3.44
CA PHE A 157 3.11 8.82 3.72
C PHE A 157 4.12 7.67 3.64
N PHE A 158 3.78 6.56 4.29
CA PHE A 158 4.33 5.24 4.03
C PHE A 158 3.18 4.25 3.93
N ILE A 159 3.19 3.42 2.89
CA ILE A 159 2.25 2.33 2.70
C ILE A 159 3.00 1.01 2.60
N SER A 160 2.46 -0.03 3.22
CA SER A 160 2.82 -1.42 2.99
C SER A 160 1.59 -2.28 2.83
N TYR A 161 1.67 -3.27 1.95
CA TYR A 161 0.68 -4.34 1.86
C TYR A 161 1.31 -5.58 1.23
N ARG A 162 0.65 -6.72 1.44
CA ARG A 162 0.99 -7.97 0.78
C ARG A 162 -0.04 -8.29 -0.27
N VAL A 163 0.43 -8.80 -1.40
CA VAL A 163 -0.42 -9.19 -2.52
C VAL A 163 0.05 -10.51 -3.12
N THR A 164 -0.90 -11.37 -3.46
CA THR A 164 -0.64 -12.62 -4.18
C THR A 164 -1.76 -12.90 -5.17
N ILE A 165 -1.48 -13.75 -6.15
CA ILE A 165 -2.43 -14.23 -7.15
C ILE A 165 -2.49 -15.75 -7.01
N PRO A 166 -3.67 -16.35 -6.87
CA PRO A 166 -3.81 -17.80 -6.83
C PRO A 166 -3.13 -18.49 -8.02
N PRO A 167 -2.54 -19.69 -7.85
CA PRO A 167 -1.79 -20.38 -8.91
C PRO A 167 -2.55 -20.62 -10.23
N ASP A 168 -3.88 -20.72 -10.15
CA ASP A 168 -4.82 -20.94 -11.25
C ASP A 168 -5.52 -19.66 -11.72
N ALA A 169 -5.29 -18.53 -11.04
CA ALA A 169 -5.84 -17.24 -11.40
C ALA A 169 -4.91 -16.47 -12.35
N HIS A 170 -5.51 -15.52 -13.06
CA HIS A 170 -4.82 -14.62 -13.96
C HIS A 170 -4.37 -13.37 -13.21
N PHE A 171 -3.16 -12.90 -13.53
CA PHE A 171 -2.79 -11.52 -13.25
C PHE A 171 -3.75 -10.59 -13.99
N PRO A 172 -4.13 -9.42 -13.43
CA PRO A 172 -5.01 -8.50 -14.15
C PRO A 172 -4.48 -8.15 -15.57
N GLY A 173 -5.32 -8.38 -16.58
CA GLY A 173 -4.99 -8.18 -18.01
C GLY A 173 -4.10 -9.26 -18.64
N ALA A 174 -3.88 -10.38 -17.94
CA ALA A 174 -3.18 -11.54 -18.50
C ALA A 174 -4.17 -12.55 -19.11
N ALA A 175 -3.76 -13.17 -20.22
CA ALA A 175 -4.53 -14.22 -20.89
C ALA A 175 -4.31 -15.62 -20.27
N ALA A 176 -3.34 -15.78 -19.38
CA ALA A 176 -2.99 -17.05 -18.75
C ALA A 176 -2.50 -16.85 -17.31
N PRO A 177 -2.57 -17.89 -16.45
CA PRO A 177 -1.97 -17.86 -15.13
C PRO A 177 -0.44 -17.67 -15.22
N ARG A 178 0.13 -17.04 -14.18
CA ARG A 178 1.58 -16.80 -14.06
C ARG A 178 2.24 -16.02 -15.20
N THR A 179 1.48 -15.18 -15.89
CA THR A 179 2.01 -14.27 -16.91
C THR A 179 1.61 -12.83 -16.60
N PRO A 180 2.46 -11.82 -16.90
CA PRO A 180 2.03 -10.43 -16.80
C PRO A 180 0.99 -10.10 -17.88
N GLY A 181 0.18 -9.07 -17.62
CA GLY A 181 -0.71 -8.51 -18.64
C GLY A 181 0.02 -7.58 -19.61
N ALA A 182 -0.55 -7.40 -20.81
CA ALA A 182 0.12 -6.69 -21.92
C ALA A 182 -0.13 -5.18 -21.96
N ARG A 183 -1.21 -4.65 -21.38
CA ARG A 183 -1.54 -3.20 -21.35
C ARG A 183 -1.44 -2.60 -19.94
N SER A 184 -2.10 -1.47 -19.70
CA SER A 184 -2.32 -0.90 -18.36
C SER A 184 -3.47 -1.62 -17.68
N ASN A 185 -3.16 -2.51 -16.73
CA ASN A 185 -4.13 -3.51 -16.32
C ASN A 185 -4.44 -3.48 -14.83
N TRP A 186 -3.63 -2.82 -14.00
CA TRP A 186 -3.83 -2.83 -12.56
C TRP A 186 -3.27 -1.58 -11.89
N LYS A 187 -4.12 -0.85 -11.17
CA LYS A 187 -3.68 0.14 -10.18
C LYS A 187 -3.92 -0.49 -8.81
N ILE A 188 -2.84 -0.77 -8.09
CA ILE A 188 -2.95 -1.55 -6.86
C ILE A 188 -3.41 -0.67 -5.70
N ALA A 189 -2.58 0.29 -5.30
CA ALA A 189 -2.94 1.34 -4.34
C ALA A 189 -2.92 2.68 -5.08
N TRP A 190 -3.94 3.54 -4.89
CA TRP A 190 -4.03 4.81 -5.63
C TRP A 190 -4.28 5.97 -4.67
N PHE A 191 -3.23 6.72 -4.38
CA PHE A 191 -3.31 7.97 -3.67
C PHE A 191 -3.91 9.03 -4.57
N ASN A 192 -4.86 9.79 -4.06
CA ASN A 192 -5.56 10.81 -4.81
C ASN A 192 -5.76 12.06 -3.98
N GLN A 193 -6.09 13.12 -4.69
CA GLN A 193 -6.53 14.38 -4.14
C GLN A 193 -7.89 14.74 -4.74
N GLY A 194 -8.91 14.96 -3.90
CA GLY A 194 -10.16 15.58 -4.32
C GLY A 194 -11.24 14.63 -4.90
N GLY A 195 -11.20 14.29 -6.19
CA GLY A 195 -12.29 13.55 -6.86
C GLY A 195 -12.25 12.02 -6.67
N VAL A 196 -13.12 11.31 -7.37
CA VAL A 196 -12.94 9.87 -7.67
C VAL A 196 -12.30 9.73 -9.04
N GLY A 197 -11.31 8.84 -9.15
CA GLY A 197 -10.64 8.56 -10.42
C GLY A 197 -9.71 9.69 -10.87
N SER A 198 -9.57 9.85 -12.18
CA SER A 198 -8.64 10.78 -12.83
C SER A 198 -9.11 12.24 -12.81
N GLY A 199 -9.58 12.73 -11.67
CA GLY A 199 -10.03 14.12 -11.50
C GLY A 199 -8.89 15.15 -11.53
N ALA A 200 -9.22 16.43 -11.34
CA ALA A 200 -8.30 17.57 -11.43
C ALA A 200 -7.23 17.70 -10.31
N GLY A 201 -6.98 16.64 -9.54
CA GLY A 201 -6.04 16.63 -8.41
C GLY A 201 -4.70 15.96 -8.73
N SER A 202 -3.78 15.98 -7.76
CA SER A 202 -2.60 15.11 -7.79
C SER A 202 -3.02 13.68 -7.51
N ASP A 203 -2.39 12.72 -8.18
CA ASP A 203 -2.61 11.31 -7.94
C ASP A 203 -1.31 10.52 -8.12
N LEU A 204 -1.22 9.38 -7.44
CA LEU A 204 -0.08 8.49 -7.50
C LEU A 204 -0.55 7.06 -7.31
N VAL A 205 -0.20 6.17 -8.24
CA VAL A 205 -0.44 4.75 -8.09
C VAL A 205 0.81 4.04 -7.59
N VAL A 206 0.64 3.16 -6.60
CA VAL A 206 1.68 2.42 -5.91
C VAL A 206 1.41 0.91 -5.94
N PRO A 207 2.06 0.16 -6.84
CA PRO A 207 2.39 0.57 -8.20
C PRO A 207 1.18 0.39 -9.13
N THR A 208 1.32 0.91 -10.35
CA THR A 208 0.52 0.51 -11.51
C THR A 208 1.25 -0.57 -12.31
N ALA A 209 0.54 -1.54 -12.85
CA ALA A 209 1.03 -2.55 -13.77
C ALA A 209 0.69 -2.14 -15.21
N VAL A 210 1.70 -1.73 -15.98
CA VAL A 210 1.53 -1.28 -17.37
C VAL A 210 2.59 -1.93 -18.25
N SER A 211 2.20 -2.46 -19.40
CA SER A 211 3.14 -2.98 -20.41
C SER A 211 4.15 -3.99 -19.86
N GLY A 212 3.69 -4.84 -18.92
CA GLY A 212 4.52 -5.86 -18.28
C GLY A 212 5.49 -5.35 -17.20
N GLY A 213 5.45 -4.06 -16.82
CA GLY A 213 6.26 -3.47 -15.75
C GLY A 213 5.43 -2.97 -14.56
N LEU A 214 6.10 -2.75 -13.43
CA LEU A 214 5.55 -2.08 -12.25
C LEU A 214 6.05 -0.64 -12.21
N HIS A 215 5.15 0.32 -12.05
CA HIS A 215 5.49 1.74 -12.16
C HIS A 215 4.85 2.57 -11.05
N LEU A 216 5.50 3.67 -10.67
CA LEU A 216 4.90 4.70 -9.82
C LEU A 216 4.48 5.87 -10.69
N ILE A 217 3.18 5.90 -11.04
CA ILE A 217 2.60 6.81 -12.02
C ILE A 217 1.15 7.09 -11.62
N GLY A 218 0.73 8.34 -11.62
CA GLY A 218 -0.66 8.79 -11.61
C GLY A 218 -1.14 9.19 -13.01
N ASN A 219 -2.44 9.39 -13.16
CA ASN A 219 -3.03 9.91 -14.40
C ASN A 219 -2.77 11.42 -14.57
N GLN A 220 -2.62 12.15 -13.48
CA GLN A 220 -2.34 13.58 -13.43
C GLN A 220 -0.92 13.90 -12.94
N SER A 221 -0.19 12.93 -12.40
CA SER A 221 1.18 13.17 -11.94
C SER A 221 2.06 13.62 -13.11
N ALA A 222 2.87 14.66 -12.89
CA ALA A 222 3.89 15.08 -13.85
C ALA A 222 5.01 14.03 -14.02
N HIS A 223 5.04 13.02 -13.14
CA HIS A 223 6.15 12.11 -12.98
C HIS A 223 5.80 10.69 -13.36
N THR A 224 6.80 10.01 -13.95
CA THR A 224 6.70 8.61 -14.29
C THR A 224 7.98 7.88 -13.92
N TRP A 225 7.94 7.01 -12.91
CA TRP A 225 9.01 6.02 -12.74
C TRP A 225 8.62 4.71 -13.41
N TRP A 226 9.42 4.31 -14.40
CA TRP A 226 9.30 3.02 -15.07
C TRP A 226 10.13 1.98 -14.32
N GLY A 227 9.49 1.27 -13.40
CA GLY A 227 10.12 0.21 -12.63
C GLY A 227 10.30 -1.13 -13.37
N PRO A 228 10.71 -2.17 -12.63
CA PRO A 228 11.14 -3.44 -13.22
C PRO A 228 10.01 -4.17 -13.92
N GLY A 229 10.38 -5.04 -14.86
CA GLY A 229 9.44 -5.99 -15.46
C GLY A 229 8.83 -6.89 -14.39
N ILE A 230 7.51 -7.06 -14.40
CA ILE A 230 6.76 -7.93 -13.49
C ILE A 230 7.34 -9.35 -13.52
N ALA A 231 7.66 -9.87 -14.71
CA ALA A 231 8.26 -11.19 -14.87
C ALA A 231 9.61 -11.36 -14.15
N MET A 232 10.33 -10.26 -13.89
CA MET A 232 11.62 -10.27 -13.20
C MET A 232 11.44 -10.32 -11.67
N VAL A 233 10.51 -9.54 -11.12
CA VAL A 233 10.43 -9.31 -9.66
C VAL A 233 9.27 -10.01 -8.97
N TRP A 234 8.17 -10.30 -9.68
CA TRP A 234 6.93 -10.78 -9.09
C TRP A 234 6.97 -12.27 -8.75
N ASP A 235 6.70 -12.65 -7.51
CA ASP A 235 6.48 -14.05 -7.16
C ASP A 235 5.05 -14.51 -7.50
N TRP A 236 4.99 -15.62 -8.23
CA TRP A 236 3.75 -16.21 -8.74
C TRP A 236 3.18 -17.25 -7.79
N ASP A 237 4.00 -17.77 -6.89
CA ASP A 237 3.64 -18.89 -6.02
C ASP A 237 3.63 -18.48 -4.53
N ASP A 238 3.85 -17.20 -4.23
CA ASP A 238 3.91 -16.68 -2.87
C ASP A 238 3.45 -15.20 -2.79
N TRP A 239 3.60 -14.61 -1.62
CA TRP A 239 3.29 -13.23 -1.31
C TRP A 239 4.38 -12.28 -1.83
N ASN A 240 3.92 -11.18 -2.43
CA ASN A 240 4.72 -10.03 -2.79
C ASN A 240 4.45 -8.94 -1.74
N VAL A 241 5.49 -8.48 -1.04
CA VAL A 241 5.38 -7.36 -0.10
C VAL A 241 5.73 -6.09 -0.85
N VAL A 242 4.75 -5.20 -0.99
CA VAL A 242 4.97 -3.90 -1.64
C VAL A 242 5.04 -2.82 -0.57
N THR A 243 6.03 -1.94 -0.69
CA THR A 243 6.17 -0.76 0.16
C THR A 243 6.47 0.48 -0.66
N CYS A 244 5.93 1.62 -0.24
CA CYS A 244 6.32 2.92 -0.75
C CYS A 244 6.27 3.97 0.34
N SER A 245 7.31 4.81 0.43
CA SER A 245 7.25 6.09 1.14
C SER A 245 7.40 7.25 0.16
N HIS A 246 6.76 8.36 0.49
CA HIS A 246 7.09 9.68 0.01
C HIS A 246 7.16 10.59 1.22
N ILE A 247 8.31 11.21 1.46
CA ILE A 247 8.55 12.12 2.58
C ILE A 247 8.88 13.48 2.01
N ALA A 248 7.91 14.39 2.10
CA ALA A 248 8.07 15.75 1.62
C ALA A 248 8.91 16.59 2.59
N GLU A 249 9.77 17.43 2.02
CA GLU A 249 10.46 18.51 2.70
C GLU A 249 9.90 19.83 2.17
N GLY A 250 9.60 20.79 3.05
CA GLY A 250 9.11 22.11 2.62
C GLY A 250 7.75 22.06 1.91
N ASP A 251 7.57 22.87 0.85
CA ASP A 251 6.35 22.85 0.05
C ASP A 251 6.38 21.71 -1.00
N PRO A 252 5.57 20.65 -0.86
CA PRO A 252 5.59 19.46 -1.71
C PRO A 252 5.20 19.70 -3.17
N ARG A 253 4.78 20.94 -3.51
CA ARG A 253 4.43 21.38 -4.86
C ARG A 253 5.60 21.95 -5.65
N SER A 254 6.65 22.37 -4.94
CA SER A 254 7.83 23.01 -5.54
C SER A 254 9.15 22.39 -5.08
N GLU A 255 9.13 21.67 -3.96
CA GLU A 255 10.29 21.01 -3.39
C GLU A 255 10.12 19.49 -3.53
N PRO A 256 11.14 18.77 -4.04
CA PRO A 256 11.05 17.34 -4.23
C PRO A 256 11.24 16.61 -2.88
N GLY A 257 10.31 15.71 -2.56
CA GLY A 257 10.40 14.81 -1.41
C GLY A 257 11.17 13.53 -1.74
N ASP A 258 11.61 12.80 -0.71
CA ASP A 258 12.26 11.51 -0.85
C ASP A 258 11.21 10.42 -1.12
N VAL A 259 11.36 9.70 -2.23
CA VAL A 259 10.54 8.56 -2.61
C VAL A 259 11.35 7.29 -2.48
N VAL A 260 10.81 6.30 -1.77
CA VAL A 260 11.39 4.95 -1.71
C VAL A 260 10.32 3.93 -2.04
N PHE A 261 10.53 3.17 -3.10
CA PHE A 261 9.68 2.04 -3.46
C PHE A 261 10.46 0.74 -3.31
N ALA A 262 9.83 -0.28 -2.74
CA ALA A 262 10.41 -1.60 -2.73
C ALA A 262 9.36 -2.69 -2.91
N ILE A 263 9.79 -3.77 -3.55
CA ILE A 263 9.06 -5.03 -3.64
C ILE A 263 9.95 -6.14 -3.08
N THR A 264 9.44 -6.87 -2.09
CA THR A 264 10.13 -8.01 -1.49
C THR A 264 9.40 -9.28 -1.88
N THR A 265 10.14 -10.24 -2.42
CA THR A 265 9.61 -11.53 -2.82
C THR A 265 10.54 -12.68 -2.46
N PRO A 266 10.01 -13.90 -2.25
CA PRO A 266 10.84 -15.07 -1.99
C PRO A 266 11.84 -15.37 -3.11
N ARG A 267 11.45 -15.10 -4.36
CA ARG A 267 12.31 -15.28 -5.53
C ARG A 267 13.51 -14.35 -5.57
N THR A 268 13.28 -13.04 -5.46
CA THR A 268 14.30 -12.02 -5.77
C THR A 268 14.87 -11.32 -4.55
N GLY A 269 14.36 -11.58 -3.36
CA GLY A 269 14.63 -10.75 -2.20
C GLY A 269 13.96 -9.37 -2.34
N THR A 270 14.54 -8.34 -1.73
CA THR A 270 14.02 -6.97 -1.79
C THR A 270 14.65 -6.20 -2.94
N THR A 271 13.85 -5.84 -3.94
CA THR A 271 14.24 -4.86 -4.96
C THR A 271 13.79 -3.48 -4.52
N VAL A 272 14.71 -2.54 -4.41
CA VAL A 272 14.46 -1.17 -3.94
C VAL A 272 14.86 -0.12 -4.97
N ARG A 273 14.12 0.99 -4.96
CA ARG A 273 14.43 2.20 -5.72
C ARG A 273 14.19 3.41 -4.84
N SER A 274 15.17 4.31 -4.79
CA SER A 274 15.08 5.61 -4.13
C SER A 274 15.33 6.75 -5.13
N TRP A 275 14.58 7.83 -5.01
CA TRP A 275 14.82 9.07 -5.75
C TRP A 275 14.13 10.25 -5.04
N ARG A 276 14.33 11.46 -5.56
CA ARG A 276 13.63 12.65 -5.09
C ARG A 276 12.67 13.16 -6.15
N ASP A 277 11.45 13.51 -5.77
CA ASP A 277 10.43 13.93 -6.72
C ASP A 277 9.34 14.86 -6.15
N THR A 278 8.70 15.62 -7.04
CA THR A 278 7.58 16.50 -6.70
C THR A 278 6.26 15.82 -7.09
N LEU A 279 5.76 14.95 -6.22
CA LEU A 279 4.57 14.14 -6.53
C LEU A 279 3.26 14.92 -6.49
N ILE A 280 3.24 16.09 -5.85
CA ILE A 280 2.08 16.96 -5.76
C ILE A 280 2.21 18.07 -6.80
N ARG A 281 1.19 18.25 -7.63
CA ARG A 281 1.18 19.28 -8.67
C ARG A 281 1.05 20.68 -8.07
N GLU A 282 1.74 21.63 -8.68
CA GLU A 282 1.71 23.05 -8.31
C GLU A 282 0.32 23.68 -8.40
N ASP A 283 -0.51 23.25 -9.36
CA ASP A 283 -1.84 23.82 -9.63
C ASP A 283 -2.96 23.28 -8.72
N THR A 284 -2.62 22.45 -7.74
CA THR A 284 -3.62 21.81 -6.88
C THR A 284 -3.95 22.64 -5.64
N PRO A 285 -5.22 22.62 -5.17
CA PRO A 285 -5.67 23.47 -4.07
C PRO A 285 -5.11 23.05 -2.71
N VAL A 286 -4.59 21.82 -2.58
CA VAL A 286 -4.06 21.28 -1.32
C VAL A 286 -2.67 20.68 -1.56
N ALA A 287 -1.76 20.87 -0.62
CA ALA A 287 -0.38 20.39 -0.71
C ALA A 287 -0.26 18.94 -0.20
N GLY A 288 -1.00 18.01 -0.80
CA GLY A 288 -0.99 16.60 -0.38
C GLY A 288 -2.09 15.73 -0.98
N PHE A 289 -2.02 14.44 -0.66
CA PHE A 289 -3.07 13.46 -0.93
C PHE A 289 -4.07 13.45 0.21
N ASP A 290 -5.36 13.25 -0.08
CA ASP A 290 -6.45 13.25 0.92
C ASP A 290 -7.21 11.91 0.98
N ARG A 291 -6.80 10.95 0.15
CA ARG A 291 -7.39 9.61 0.14
C ARG A 291 -6.49 8.56 -0.49
N LEU A 292 -6.82 7.32 -0.17
CA LEU A 292 -6.26 6.12 -0.78
C LEU A 292 -7.39 5.21 -1.26
N TYR A 293 -7.34 4.80 -2.52
CA TYR A 293 -8.12 3.68 -3.04
C TYR A 293 -7.32 2.39 -2.90
N PHE A 294 -7.94 1.33 -2.37
CA PHE A 294 -7.25 0.05 -2.15
C PHE A 294 -8.19 -1.17 -2.12
N PRO A 295 -7.94 -2.22 -2.90
CA PRO A 295 -7.27 -2.13 -4.20
C PRO A 295 -8.00 -1.14 -5.13
N ALA A 296 -7.27 -0.51 -6.04
CA ALA A 296 -7.75 0.73 -6.66
C ALA A 296 -8.44 0.58 -8.03
N TRP A 297 -7.86 -0.13 -9.00
CA TRP A 297 -8.48 -0.27 -10.33
C TRP A 297 -7.90 -1.44 -11.13
N ILE A 298 -8.70 -2.07 -12.02
CA ILE A 298 -8.24 -3.06 -13.00
C ILE A 298 -8.78 -2.71 -14.39
N GLY A 299 -7.92 -2.81 -15.40
CA GLY A 299 -8.28 -3.13 -16.79
C GLY A 299 -8.67 -2.01 -17.75
N ASN A 300 -7.86 -1.83 -18.80
CA ASN A 300 -8.20 -1.17 -20.08
C ASN A 300 -8.30 -2.20 -21.23
N ASP A 301 -8.35 -3.50 -20.91
CA ASP A 301 -8.39 -4.55 -21.91
C ASP A 301 -9.83 -4.84 -22.32
N ASP A 302 -10.04 -5.03 -23.63
CA ASP A 302 -11.33 -5.41 -24.23
C ASP A 302 -11.71 -6.87 -23.89
N ASP A 303 -10.77 -7.61 -23.28
CA ASP A 303 -10.93 -9.01 -22.88
C ASP A 303 -11.63 -9.12 -21.53
N THR A 304 -12.47 -10.15 -21.42
CA THR A 304 -13.09 -10.56 -20.17
C THR A 304 -12.01 -10.76 -19.10
N HIS A 305 -12.08 -10.03 -17.99
CA HIS A 305 -11.27 -10.27 -16.78
C HIS A 305 -11.62 -11.60 -16.07
N GLU A 306 -12.07 -12.60 -16.83
CA GLU A 306 -12.34 -13.96 -16.40
C GLU A 306 -11.06 -14.58 -15.84
N GLY A 307 -11.19 -15.30 -14.73
CA GLY A 307 -10.06 -15.89 -14.02
C GLY A 307 -9.15 -14.89 -13.29
N THR A 308 -9.37 -13.58 -13.40
CA THR A 308 -8.55 -12.60 -12.66
C THR A 308 -8.91 -12.61 -11.18
N GLN A 309 -7.92 -12.87 -10.33
CA GLN A 309 -8.05 -12.75 -8.88
C GLN A 309 -6.77 -12.22 -8.27
N ALA A 310 -6.89 -11.40 -7.22
CA ALA A 310 -5.77 -11.11 -6.34
C ALA A 310 -6.25 -11.00 -4.90
N TYR A 311 -5.38 -11.42 -4.00
CA TYR A 311 -5.62 -11.42 -2.57
C TYR A 311 -4.67 -10.45 -1.88
N PHE A 312 -5.21 -9.72 -0.93
CA PHE A 312 -4.52 -8.67 -0.20
C PHE A 312 -4.51 -8.95 1.30
N ALA A 313 -3.43 -8.52 1.94
CA ALA A 313 -3.18 -8.75 3.35
C ALA A 313 -2.31 -7.63 3.93
N ASP A 314 -2.38 -7.48 5.25
CA ASP A 314 -1.43 -6.68 6.03
C ASP A 314 -1.29 -5.24 5.51
N LEU A 315 -2.43 -4.56 5.27
CA LEU A 315 -2.45 -3.17 4.82
C LEU A 315 -2.02 -2.26 5.98
N TYR A 316 -0.90 -1.57 5.81
CA TYR A 316 -0.35 -0.60 6.73
C TYR A 316 -0.25 0.76 6.03
N LEU A 317 -0.78 1.81 6.66
CA LEU A 317 -0.67 3.18 6.20
C LEU A 317 -0.27 4.09 7.37
N ALA A 318 0.89 4.73 7.25
CA ALA A 318 1.31 5.81 8.13
C ALA A 318 1.33 7.13 7.35
N LEU A 319 0.96 8.22 8.01
CA LEU A 319 0.81 9.54 7.43
C LEU A 319 1.62 10.57 8.24
N GLY A 320 1.98 11.69 7.60
CA GLY A 320 2.60 12.84 8.27
C GLY A 320 4.13 12.77 8.34
N GLU A 321 4.71 13.65 9.16
CA GLU A 321 6.16 13.92 9.23
C GLU A 321 6.99 12.68 9.58
N HIS A 322 6.43 11.77 10.39
CA HIS A 322 7.12 10.55 10.82
C HIS A 322 6.66 9.30 10.07
N ALA A 323 5.98 9.45 8.93
CA ALA A 323 5.40 8.32 8.21
C ALA A 323 6.42 7.23 7.83
N GLN A 324 7.68 7.60 7.60
CA GLN A 324 8.75 6.64 7.27
C GLN A 324 9.14 5.73 8.45
N ALA A 325 8.91 6.18 9.69
CA ALA A 325 9.30 5.42 10.87
C ALA A 325 8.52 4.09 10.94
N ARG A 326 9.20 2.97 11.15
CA ARG A 326 8.56 1.64 11.18
C ARG A 326 9.46 0.57 11.74
N VAL A 327 8.84 -0.53 12.17
CA VAL A 327 9.51 -1.79 12.49
C VAL A 327 9.20 -2.81 11.39
N GLU A 328 10.23 -3.50 10.92
CA GLU A 328 10.13 -4.60 9.97
C GLU A 328 10.76 -5.85 10.58
N LEU A 329 10.13 -7.01 10.42
CA LEU A 329 10.75 -8.31 10.68
C LEU A 329 11.15 -8.95 9.35
N CYS A 330 12.28 -9.66 9.34
CA CYS A 330 12.85 -10.22 8.13
C CYS A 330 13.65 -11.51 8.40
N ASP A 331 13.81 -12.33 7.36
CA ASP A 331 14.52 -13.61 7.38
C ASP A 331 16.02 -13.53 7.05
N ALA A 332 16.57 -12.33 6.86
CA ALA A 332 17.97 -12.07 6.53
C ALA A 332 18.55 -10.90 7.33
N PRO A 333 19.88 -10.89 7.60
CA PRO A 333 20.56 -9.80 8.32
C PRO A 333 20.65 -8.50 7.51
N GLU A 334 20.61 -8.60 6.19
CA GLU A 334 20.66 -7.46 5.27
C GLU A 334 19.24 -7.19 4.73
N TRP A 335 18.79 -5.93 4.78
CA TRP A 335 17.41 -5.56 4.44
C TRP A 335 17.07 -5.81 2.96
N ASP A 336 18.04 -5.62 2.07
CA ASP A 336 17.91 -5.91 0.64
C ASP A 336 17.91 -7.42 0.34
N ALA A 337 18.53 -8.23 1.21
CA ALA A 337 18.53 -9.69 1.12
C ALA A 337 17.26 -10.36 1.68
N CYS A 338 16.37 -9.62 2.35
CA CYS A 338 15.09 -10.15 2.87
C CYS A 338 14.27 -10.81 1.77
N ARG A 339 13.79 -12.03 2.01
CA ARG A 339 12.84 -12.75 1.13
C ARG A 339 11.45 -12.81 1.73
N HIS A 340 11.37 -12.78 3.05
CA HIS A 340 10.14 -12.59 3.81
C HIS A 340 10.28 -11.33 4.66
N ARG A 341 9.34 -10.41 4.53
CA ARG A 341 9.36 -9.14 5.25
C ARG A 341 7.98 -8.79 5.78
N PHE A 342 7.90 -8.37 7.03
CA PHE A 342 6.65 -8.04 7.71
C PHE A 342 6.79 -6.65 8.35
N VAL A 343 5.93 -5.71 7.96
CA VAL A 343 5.82 -4.43 8.68
C VAL A 343 4.96 -4.67 9.90
N VAL A 344 5.52 -4.44 11.09
CA VAL A 344 4.83 -4.66 12.37
C VAL A 344 4.54 -3.32 13.01
N PRO A 345 3.26 -3.00 13.30
CA PRO A 345 2.95 -1.75 13.96
C PRO A 345 3.54 -1.65 15.38
N PRO A 346 4.08 -0.49 15.77
CA PRO A 346 4.51 -0.26 17.14
C PRO A 346 3.32 -0.16 18.10
N LEU A 347 3.46 -0.81 19.26
CA LEU A 347 2.61 -0.58 20.42
C LEU A 347 3.07 0.68 21.17
N GLU A 348 4.38 0.82 21.32
CA GLU A 348 5.05 1.93 21.99
C GLU A 348 6.36 2.24 21.25
N TRP A 349 6.72 3.52 21.17
CA TRP A 349 7.95 4.01 20.54
C TRP A 349 8.54 5.14 21.36
N THR A 350 9.75 4.95 21.87
CA THR A 350 10.57 5.96 22.53
C THR A 350 11.92 6.08 21.81
N GLU A 351 12.77 6.99 22.29
CA GLU A 351 14.11 7.20 21.74
C GLU A 351 15.03 5.97 21.91
N ASP A 352 14.77 5.14 22.92
CA ASP A 352 15.59 4.02 23.34
C ASP A 352 14.90 2.64 23.30
N THR A 353 13.57 2.62 23.18
CA THR A 353 12.77 1.41 23.28
C THR A 353 11.61 1.41 22.29
N ILE A 354 11.43 0.31 21.58
CA ILE A 354 10.24 0.08 20.74
C ILE A 354 9.62 -1.25 21.14
N ARG A 355 8.29 -1.27 21.35
CA ARG A 355 7.55 -2.50 21.65
C ARG A 355 6.63 -2.82 20.50
N VAL A 356 6.67 -4.07 20.03
CA VAL A 356 5.81 -4.58 18.96
C VAL A 356 5.20 -5.93 19.37
N ALA A 357 4.07 -6.28 18.76
CA ALA A 357 3.41 -7.58 18.92
C ALA A 357 3.25 -8.25 17.55
N PRO A 358 4.28 -8.93 17.02
CA PRO A 358 4.19 -9.59 15.74
C PRO A 358 3.26 -10.81 15.81
N HIS A 359 2.63 -11.16 14.69
CA HIS A 359 1.87 -12.41 14.65
C HIS A 359 2.83 -13.61 14.82
N PRO A 360 2.45 -14.69 15.51
CA PRO A 360 3.34 -15.83 15.74
C PRO A 360 3.97 -16.42 14.46
N SER A 361 3.22 -16.46 13.37
CA SER A 361 3.73 -16.95 12.07
C SER A 361 4.77 -16.02 11.44
N GLU A 362 4.69 -14.72 11.72
CA GLU A 362 5.62 -13.70 11.17
C GLU A 362 6.92 -13.74 11.96
N LEU A 363 6.80 -13.83 13.29
CA LEU A 363 7.92 -14.03 14.19
C LEU A 363 8.66 -15.34 13.87
N ALA A 364 7.94 -16.45 13.67
CA ALA A 364 8.54 -17.74 13.32
C ALA A 364 9.21 -17.77 11.93
N ALA A 365 8.82 -16.86 11.03
CA ALA A 365 9.40 -16.72 9.71
C ALA A 365 10.54 -15.69 9.64
N SER A 366 10.91 -15.10 10.78
CA SER A 366 11.89 -14.01 10.85
C SER A 366 13.08 -14.41 11.71
N THR A 367 14.25 -13.92 11.34
CA THR A 367 15.51 -14.09 12.08
C THR A 367 16.10 -12.76 12.51
N HIS A 368 15.62 -11.65 11.96
CA HIS A 368 16.11 -10.30 12.20
C HIS A 368 14.95 -9.30 12.31
N TRP A 369 15.22 -8.19 12.96
CA TRP A 369 14.37 -7.02 13.00
C TRP A 369 15.11 -5.82 12.41
N PHE A 370 14.35 -4.88 11.86
CA PHE A 370 14.83 -3.61 11.36
C PHE A 370 13.94 -2.48 11.91
N VAL A 371 14.57 -1.39 12.34
CA VAL A 371 13.90 -0.14 12.70
C VAL A 371 14.33 0.90 11.69
N THR A 372 13.39 1.45 10.93
CA THR A 372 13.65 2.67 10.14
C THR A 372 13.11 3.85 10.93
N THR A 373 13.88 4.92 11.10
CA THR A 373 13.45 6.15 11.79
C THR A 373 12.72 7.10 10.85
N ALA A 374 12.22 8.21 11.38
CA ALA A 374 11.58 9.27 10.59
C ALA A 374 12.55 9.91 9.57
N THR A 375 13.85 9.92 9.83
CA THR A 375 14.89 10.42 8.93
C THR A 375 15.35 9.39 7.89
N GLY A 376 14.82 8.16 7.97
CA GLY A 376 15.19 7.06 7.08
C GLY A 376 16.45 6.31 7.47
N GLU A 377 17.10 6.66 8.59
CA GLU A 377 18.18 5.85 9.16
C GLU A 377 17.63 4.48 9.59
N ARG A 378 18.40 3.42 9.33
CA ARG A 378 18.01 2.05 9.61
C ARG A 378 18.94 1.38 10.60
N TYR A 379 18.33 0.81 11.63
CA TYR A 379 18.95 -0.06 12.63
C TYR A 379 18.48 -1.49 12.40
N ALA A 380 19.31 -2.46 12.76
CA ALA A 380 19.01 -3.87 12.61
C ALA A 380 19.56 -4.68 13.78
N GLY A 381 18.95 -5.81 14.07
CA GLY A 381 19.46 -6.78 15.02
C GLY A 381 18.90 -8.17 14.77
N ALA A 382 19.57 -9.18 15.33
CA ALA A 382 19.07 -10.54 15.30
C ALA A 382 17.90 -10.70 16.29
N LEU A 383 16.93 -11.53 15.93
CA LEU A 383 16.01 -12.10 16.88
C LEU A 383 16.78 -13.25 17.57
N ALA A 384 17.00 -13.13 18.88
CA ALA A 384 17.65 -14.21 19.65
C ALA A 384 16.89 -15.53 19.44
N ASP A 385 17.61 -16.66 19.47
CA ASP A 385 17.04 -18.00 19.29
C ASP A 385 15.79 -18.16 20.19
N LEU A 386 14.62 -18.24 19.55
CA LEU A 386 13.29 -18.36 20.16
C LEU A 386 13.05 -19.70 20.87
#